data_AF-A0AAU3CST5-F1
#
_entry.id   AF-A0AAU3CST5-F1
#
_cell.length_a   1.000
_cell.length_b   1.000
_cell.length_c   1.000
_cell.angle_alpha   90.00
_cell.angle_beta   90.00
_cell.angle_gamma   90.00
#
_symmetry.space_group_name_H-M   'P 1'
#
loop_
_entity.id
_entity.type
_entity.pdbx_description
1 polymer ?
#
loop_
_entity_poly.entity_id
_entity_poly.type
_entity_poly.pdbx_seq_one_letter_code
_entity_poly.pdbx_strand_id
1 'polypeptide(L)'
;MSEKASVLQGFKAFLMRGNVVDLAVAVVIGAAFTNIVNSVVKGIINPLIGAVGTKNLDSYSSCLKGPCAGTGDSATGVRILWGSVLGATLTFVITAAVVYFLMVLPMSKYLARAEARRKAKEGTREIIEVTELEVLKEIRDALVAQRGPGHSGR
;
A
#
# COMPACT_ATOMS: atom_id res chain seq x y z
N MET A 1 7.71 37.98 -26.71
CA MET A 1 7.94 36.55 -26.35
C MET A 1 8.46 36.49 -24.91
N SER A 2 7.60 36.48 -23.89
CA SER A 2 8.05 36.37 -22.48
C SER A 2 7.06 35.61 -21.58
N GLU A 3 5.81 35.47 -22.01
CA GLU A 3 4.74 34.82 -21.22
C GLU A 3 4.88 33.30 -21.07
N LYS A 4 5.48 32.60 -22.05
CA LYS A 4 5.64 31.13 -22.02
C LYS A 4 6.62 30.63 -20.94
N ALA A 5 7.60 31.44 -20.56
CA ALA A 5 8.58 31.06 -19.53
C ALA A 5 7.94 31.03 -18.12
N SER A 6 7.00 31.95 -17.86
CA SER A 6 6.28 32.07 -16.58
C SER A 6 5.42 30.85 -16.25
N VAL A 7 4.62 30.36 -17.21
CA VAL A 7 3.73 29.21 -16.99
C VAL A 7 4.52 27.92 -16.82
N LEU A 8 5.57 27.71 -17.60
CA LEU A 8 6.46 26.53 -17.49
C LEU A 8 7.27 26.54 -16.18
N GLN A 9 7.74 27.71 -15.72
CA GLN A 9 8.38 27.83 -14.40
C GLN A 9 7.39 27.63 -13.25
N GLY A 10 6.18 28.17 -13.35
CA GLY A 10 5.11 27.95 -12.36
C GLY A 10 4.71 26.49 -12.28
N PHE A 11 4.60 25.80 -13.42
CA PHE A 11 4.31 24.37 -13.47
C PHE A 11 5.46 23.51 -12.92
N LYS A 12 6.72 23.85 -13.25
CA LYS A 12 7.90 23.19 -12.66
C LYS A 12 7.95 23.39 -11.14
N ALA A 13 7.69 24.61 -10.65
CA ALA A 13 7.65 24.90 -9.21
C ALA A 13 6.50 24.14 -8.50
N PHE A 14 5.38 23.93 -9.18
CA PHE A 14 4.28 23.11 -8.69
C PHE A 14 4.63 21.62 -8.63
N LEU A 15 5.26 21.06 -9.68
CA LEU A 15 5.73 19.68 -9.68
C LEU A 15 6.84 19.42 -8.65
N MET A 16 7.74 20.39 -8.45
CA MET A 16 8.78 20.29 -7.42
C MET A 16 8.24 20.33 -5.99
N ARG A 17 6.94 20.58 -5.80
CA ARG A 17 6.25 20.42 -4.52
C ARG A 17 6.05 18.91 -4.31
N GLY A 18 7.05 18.26 -3.71
CA GLY A 18 7.23 16.79 -3.68
C GLY A 18 5.98 15.93 -3.44
N ASN A 19 5.02 16.42 -2.64
CA ASN A 19 3.74 15.73 -2.41
C ASN A 19 2.91 15.48 -3.69
N VAL A 20 3.03 16.31 -4.73
CA VAL A 20 2.25 16.18 -5.97
C VAL A 20 2.80 15.07 -6.86
N VAL A 21 4.13 14.95 -6.96
CA VAL A 21 4.77 13.93 -7.79
C VAL A 21 4.53 12.55 -7.22
N ASP A 22 4.66 12.37 -5.91
CA ASP A 22 4.42 11.08 -5.25
C ASP A 22 2.95 10.64 -5.41
N LEU A 23 2.01 11.58 -5.28
CA LEU A 23 0.59 11.32 -5.51
C LEU A 23 0.32 10.96 -6.98
N ALA A 24 0.88 11.70 -7.93
CA ALA A 24 0.73 11.42 -9.36
C ALA A 24 1.26 10.03 -9.73
N VAL A 25 2.44 9.67 -9.21
CA VAL A 25 3.04 8.34 -9.42
C VAL A 25 2.15 7.24 -8.83
N ALA A 26 1.64 7.43 -7.61
CA ALA A 26 0.74 6.47 -6.97
C ALA A 26 -0.53 6.21 -7.81
N VAL A 27 -1.15 7.26 -8.35
CA VAL A 27 -2.36 7.15 -9.18
C VAL A 27 -2.07 6.42 -10.50
N VAL A 28 -0.99 6.76 -11.19
CA VAL A 28 -0.62 6.14 -12.47
C VAL A 28 -0.31 4.65 -12.29
N ILE A 29 0.48 4.30 -11.26
CA ILE A 29 0.81 2.91 -10.96
C ILE A 29 -0.45 2.13 -10.56
N GLY A 30 -1.33 2.71 -9.74
CA GLY A 30 -2.58 2.09 -9.34
C GLY A 30 -3.50 1.77 -10.53
N ALA A 31 -3.63 2.70 -11.47
CA ALA A 31 -4.42 2.50 -12.69
C ALA A 31 -3.83 1.42 -13.59
N ALA A 32 -2.51 1.45 -13.82
CA ALA A 32 -1.81 0.47 -14.64
C ALA A 32 -1.93 -0.95 -14.05
N PHE A 33 -1.75 -1.08 -12.73
CA PHE A 33 -1.86 -2.37 -12.04
C PHE A 33 -3.28 -2.94 -12.10
N THR A 34 -4.30 -2.09 -11.88
CA THR A 34 -5.71 -2.48 -12.00
C THR A 34 -6.01 -3.03 -13.40
N ASN A 35 -5.46 -2.42 -14.45
CA ASN A 35 -5.61 -2.91 -15.82
C ASN A 35 -4.97 -4.29 -16.05
N ILE A 36 -3.80 -4.56 -15.45
CA ILE A 36 -3.15 -5.87 -15.53
C ILE A 36 -4.04 -6.93 -14.88
N VAL A 37 -4.54 -6.67 -13.67
CA VAL A 37 -5.41 -7.64 -12.98
C VAL A 37 -6.71 -7.86 -13.75
N ASN A 38 -7.34 -6.78 -14.24
CA ASN A 38 -8.54 -6.89 -15.07
C ASN A 38 -8.30 -7.73 -16.32
N SER A 39 -7.13 -7.61 -16.95
CA SER A 39 -6.78 -8.39 -18.14
C SER A 39 -6.61 -9.88 -17.81
N VAL A 40 -6.02 -10.20 -16.65
CA VAL A 40 -5.91 -11.59 -16.16
C VAL A 40 -7.27 -12.17 -15.82
N VAL A 41 -8.14 -11.40 -15.14
CA VAL A 41 -9.48 -11.87 -14.80
C VAL A 41 -10.30 -12.11 -16.05
N LYS A 42 -10.32 -11.16 -16.98
CA LYS A 42 -11.05 -11.31 -18.25
C LYS A 42 -10.46 -12.39 -19.16
N GLY A 43 -9.13 -12.50 -19.21
CA GLY A 43 -8.44 -13.39 -20.14
C GLY A 43 -8.29 -14.83 -19.67
N ILE A 44 -8.22 -15.06 -18.35
CA ILE A 44 -7.98 -16.39 -17.78
C ILE A 44 -9.15 -16.83 -16.91
N ILE A 45 -9.57 -16.01 -15.94
CA ILE A 45 -10.55 -16.42 -14.94
C ILE A 45 -11.96 -16.54 -15.53
N ASN A 46 -12.41 -15.53 -16.27
CA ASN A 46 -13.72 -15.53 -16.92
C ASN A 46 -13.93 -16.74 -17.85
N PRO A 47 -12.98 -17.10 -18.75
CA PRO A 47 -13.14 -18.31 -19.56
C PRO A 47 -13.05 -19.60 -18.74
N LEU A 48 -12.26 -19.65 -17.65
CA LEU A 48 -12.22 -20.83 -16.77
C LEU A 48 -13.55 -21.06 -16.07
N ILE A 49 -14.17 -20.00 -15.55
CA ILE A 49 -15.48 -20.09 -14.92
C ILE A 49 -16.58 -20.29 -15.96
N GLY A 50 -16.45 -19.71 -17.16
CA GLY A 50 -17.35 -19.95 -18.29
C GLY A 50 -17.22 -21.34 -18.92
N ALA A 51 -16.15 -22.08 -18.61
CA ALA A 51 -15.98 -23.48 -18.98
C ALA A 51 -16.61 -24.44 -17.95
N VAL A 52 -16.65 -24.05 -16.67
CA VAL A 52 -17.23 -24.87 -15.58
C VAL A 52 -18.70 -24.51 -15.30
N GLY A 53 -19.09 -23.26 -15.53
CA GLY A 53 -20.47 -22.74 -15.52
C GLY A 53 -20.92 -22.32 -16.92
N THR A 54 -22.19 -21.96 -17.10
CA THR A 54 -22.73 -21.64 -18.43
C THR A 54 -21.95 -20.49 -19.09
N LYS A 55 -21.35 -20.78 -20.25
CA LYS A 55 -20.74 -19.99 -21.33
C LYS A 55 -20.31 -18.52 -21.13
N ASN A 56 -20.94 -17.68 -20.30
CA ASN A 56 -20.46 -16.35 -19.87
C ASN A 56 -21.20 -15.89 -18.59
N LEU A 57 -20.48 -15.53 -17.53
CA LEU A 57 -21.07 -14.90 -16.33
C LEU A 57 -21.79 -13.61 -16.70
N ASP A 58 -21.21 -12.78 -17.58
CA ASP A 58 -21.80 -11.52 -18.05
C ASP A 58 -23.13 -11.68 -18.80
N SER A 59 -23.42 -12.89 -19.32
CA SER A 59 -24.64 -13.15 -20.10
C SER A 59 -25.86 -13.51 -19.26
N TYR A 60 -25.68 -13.69 -17.95
CA TYR A 60 -26.78 -13.89 -17.03
C TYR A 60 -27.59 -12.60 -16.92
N SER A 61 -28.73 -12.62 -17.61
CA SER A 61 -29.72 -11.56 -17.55
C SER A 61 -31.07 -12.14 -17.14
N SER A 62 -31.76 -11.43 -16.25
CA SER A 62 -33.12 -11.78 -15.84
C SER A 62 -34.07 -10.69 -16.30
N CYS A 63 -35.26 -11.09 -16.76
CA CYS A 63 -36.20 -10.20 -17.40
C CYS A 63 -37.26 -9.74 -16.42
N LEU A 64 -37.26 -8.43 -16.16
CA LEU A 64 -38.12 -7.84 -15.15
C LEU A 64 -39.54 -7.54 -15.69
N LYS A 65 -39.68 -7.29 -17.00
CA LYS A 65 -40.98 -7.03 -17.64
C LYS A 65 -40.92 -7.17 -19.18
N GLY A 66 -41.86 -7.92 -19.74
CA GLY A 66 -42.06 -8.12 -21.20
C GLY A 66 -41.31 -9.32 -21.79
N PRO A 67 -41.66 -9.76 -23.02
CA PRO A 67 -40.92 -10.79 -23.72
C PRO A 67 -39.55 -10.24 -24.10
N CYS A 68 -38.52 -10.64 -23.37
CA CYS A 68 -37.14 -10.32 -23.68
C CYS A 68 -36.63 -11.07 -24.92
N ALA A 69 -37.22 -10.82 -26.07
CA ALA A 69 -36.71 -11.26 -27.35
C ALA A 69 -35.75 -10.20 -27.92
N GLY A 70 -34.57 -10.62 -28.38
CA GLY A 70 -33.59 -9.77 -29.09
C GLY A 70 -32.36 -9.34 -28.26
N THR A 71 -31.17 -9.32 -28.84
CA THR A 71 -29.93 -8.82 -28.22
C THR A 71 -29.56 -7.47 -28.84
N GLY A 72 -29.35 -6.42 -28.04
CA GLY A 72 -29.02 -5.07 -28.52
C GLY A 72 -30.23 -4.13 -28.64
N ASP A 73 -30.21 -3.21 -29.60
CA ASP A 73 -31.21 -2.13 -29.81
C ASP A 73 -32.63 -2.59 -30.19
N SER A 74 -32.85 -3.90 -30.36
CA SER A 74 -34.16 -4.51 -30.58
C SER A 74 -34.72 -5.23 -29.34
N ALA A 75 -34.09 -5.06 -28.18
CA ALA A 75 -34.55 -5.65 -26.94
C ALA A 75 -35.86 -4.98 -26.48
N THR A 76 -36.96 -5.71 -26.56
CA THR A 76 -38.22 -5.31 -25.91
C THR A 76 -38.19 -5.78 -24.46
N GLY A 77 -38.28 -4.84 -23.50
CA GLY A 77 -38.33 -5.13 -22.06
C GLY A 77 -37.10 -4.69 -21.26
N VAL A 78 -37.21 -4.76 -19.93
CA VAL A 78 -36.15 -4.35 -18.98
C VAL A 78 -35.35 -5.59 -18.57
N ARG A 79 -34.09 -5.68 -19.00
CA ARG A 79 -33.14 -6.73 -18.59
C ARG A 79 -32.28 -6.29 -17.43
N ILE A 80 -32.18 -7.12 -16.40
CA ILE A 80 -31.19 -6.98 -15.33
C ILE A 80 -30.02 -7.90 -15.67
N LEU A 81 -28.87 -7.33 -16.03
CA LEU A 81 -27.62 -8.06 -16.26
C LEU A 81 -26.89 -8.30 -14.93
N TRP A 82 -27.44 -9.16 -14.08
CA TRP A 82 -26.82 -9.51 -12.78
C TRP A 82 -25.49 -10.26 -12.96
N GLY A 83 -25.31 -10.88 -14.12
CA GLY A 83 -24.08 -11.51 -14.53
C GLY A 83 -22.84 -10.62 -14.52
N SER A 84 -22.97 -9.37 -14.99
CA SER A 84 -21.86 -8.42 -15.02
C SER A 84 -21.48 -7.90 -13.64
N VAL A 85 -22.46 -7.80 -12.74
CA VAL A 85 -22.22 -7.46 -11.33
C VAL A 85 -21.42 -8.56 -10.64
N LEU A 86 -21.75 -9.83 -10.91
CA LEU A 86 -21.03 -10.98 -10.37
C LEU A 86 -19.58 -11.03 -10.91
N GLY A 87 -19.39 -10.78 -12.21
CA GLY A 87 -18.07 -10.68 -12.84
C GLY A 87 -17.23 -9.52 -12.27
N ALA A 88 -17.83 -8.34 -12.09
CA ALA A 88 -17.17 -7.20 -11.46
C ALA A 88 -16.79 -7.49 -10.00
N THR A 89 -17.69 -8.12 -9.24
CA THR A 89 -17.44 -8.51 -7.84
C THR A 89 -16.28 -9.51 -7.75
N LEU A 90 -16.25 -10.52 -8.62
CA LEU A 90 -15.15 -11.47 -8.67
C LEU A 90 -13.82 -10.80 -9.01
N THR A 91 -13.83 -9.91 -10.01
CA THR A 91 -12.65 -9.12 -10.40
C THR A 91 -12.14 -8.29 -9.23
N PHE A 92 -13.04 -7.66 -8.47
CA PHE A 92 -12.70 -6.89 -7.27
C PHE A 92 -12.07 -7.78 -6.19
N VAL A 93 -12.67 -8.94 -5.88
CA VAL A 93 -12.14 -9.87 -4.87
C VAL A 93 -10.76 -10.39 -5.25
N ILE A 94 -10.54 -10.76 -6.51
CA ILE A 94 -9.23 -11.22 -7.00
C ILE A 94 -8.20 -10.09 -6.93
N THR A 95 -8.57 -8.88 -7.36
CA THR A 95 -7.67 -7.70 -7.27
C THR A 95 -7.29 -7.40 -5.83
N ALA A 96 -8.27 -7.40 -4.91
CA ALA A 96 -8.02 -7.19 -3.49
C ALA A 96 -7.11 -8.28 -2.91
N ALA A 97 -7.33 -9.55 -3.26
CA ALA A 97 -6.50 -10.67 -2.82
C ALA A 97 -5.04 -10.54 -3.31
N VAL A 98 -4.85 -10.20 -4.59
CA VAL A 98 -3.50 -10.02 -5.17
C VAL A 98 -2.79 -8.83 -4.53
N VAL A 99 -3.45 -7.68 -4.39
CA VAL A 99 -2.88 -6.50 -3.71
C VAL A 99 -2.54 -6.81 -2.26
N TYR A 100 -3.43 -7.49 -1.54
CA TYR A 100 -3.17 -7.87 -0.15
C TYR A 100 -1.97 -8.81 -0.04
N PHE A 101 -1.90 -9.84 -0.89
CA PHE A 101 -0.84 -10.85 -0.80
C PHE A 101 0.53 -10.36 -1.30
N LEU A 102 0.57 -9.56 -2.36
CA LEU A 102 1.83 -9.07 -2.96
C LEU A 102 2.31 -7.74 -2.42
N MET A 103 1.44 -6.88 -1.90
CA MET A 103 1.84 -5.57 -1.35
C MET A 103 1.72 -5.56 0.17
N VAL A 104 0.53 -5.83 0.72
CA VAL A 104 0.25 -5.62 2.15
C VAL A 104 0.97 -6.64 3.03
N LEU A 105 0.98 -7.91 2.64
CA LEU A 105 1.65 -9.00 3.36
C LEU A 105 3.18 -8.82 3.45
N PRO A 106 3.91 -8.55 2.36
CA PRO A 106 5.33 -8.28 2.48
C PRO A 106 5.57 -6.96 3.21
N MET A 107 4.83 -5.89 2.92
CA MET A 107 5.00 -4.61 3.61
C MET A 107 4.81 -4.75 5.13
N SER A 108 3.78 -5.45 5.59
CA SER A 108 3.55 -5.73 7.01
C SER A 108 4.69 -6.57 7.62
N LYS A 109 5.21 -7.58 6.91
CA LYS A 109 6.39 -8.34 7.37
C LYS A 109 7.67 -7.50 7.39
N TYR A 110 7.87 -6.61 6.43
CA TYR A 110 9.02 -5.70 6.39
C TYR A 110 8.94 -4.66 7.51
N LEU A 111 7.77 -4.08 7.75
CA LEU A 111 7.53 -3.13 8.85
C LEU A 111 7.72 -3.79 10.20
N ALA A 112 7.18 -5.00 10.43
CA ALA A 112 7.40 -5.75 11.65
C ALA A 112 8.89 -6.06 11.90
N ARG A 113 9.65 -6.38 10.85
CA ARG A 113 11.11 -6.57 10.94
C ARG A 113 11.86 -5.26 11.18
N ALA A 114 11.41 -4.16 10.60
CA ALA A 114 12.00 -2.84 10.80
C ALA A 114 11.76 -2.31 12.22
N GLU A 115 10.56 -2.49 12.76
CA GLU A 115 10.23 -2.16 14.16
C GLU A 115 11.02 -3.01 15.14
N ALA A 116 11.17 -4.32 14.89
CA ALA A 116 12.02 -5.18 15.71
C ALA A 116 13.49 -4.71 15.72
N ARG A 117 14.02 -4.26 14.57
CA ARG A 117 15.36 -3.68 14.47
C ARG A 117 15.48 -2.31 15.17
N ARG A 118 14.43 -1.49 15.16
CA ARG A 118 14.40 -0.21 15.88
C ARG A 118 14.39 -0.44 17.39
N LYS A 119 13.52 -1.32 17.89
CA LYS A 119 13.47 -1.69 19.32
C LYS A 119 14.78 -2.31 19.80
N ALA A 120 15.46 -3.12 18.97
CA ALA A 120 16.77 -3.65 19.30
C ALA A 120 17.84 -2.54 19.38
N LYS A 121 17.82 -1.56 18.45
CA LYS A 121 18.75 -0.42 18.50
C LYS A 121 18.47 0.51 19.68
N GLU A 122 17.21 0.76 19.99
CA GLU A 122 16.80 1.58 21.14
C GLU A 122 17.17 0.88 22.45
N GLY A 123 16.90 -0.42 22.58
CA GLY A 123 17.32 -1.22 23.74
C GLY A 123 18.84 -1.28 23.90
N THR A 124 19.61 -1.46 22.82
CA THR A 124 21.08 -1.38 22.88
C THR A 124 21.56 0.01 23.31
N ARG A 125 20.91 1.08 22.85
CA ARG A 125 21.29 2.45 23.20
C ARG A 125 20.96 2.77 24.67
N GLU A 126 19.80 2.32 25.14
CA GLU A 126 19.39 2.42 26.54
C GLU A 126 20.33 1.62 27.46
N ILE A 127 20.73 0.41 27.07
CA ILE A 127 21.73 -0.37 27.82
C ILE A 127 23.08 0.34 27.87
N ILE A 128 23.56 0.89 26.74
CA ILE A 128 24.84 1.63 26.71
C ILE A 128 24.78 2.87 27.62
N GLU A 129 23.70 3.67 27.54
CA GLU A 129 23.52 4.84 28.39
C GLU A 129 23.49 4.48 29.89
N VAL A 130 22.81 3.40 30.27
CA VAL A 130 22.81 2.92 31.67
C VAL A 130 24.21 2.49 32.10
N THR A 131 24.95 1.75 31.27
CA THR A 131 26.31 1.30 31.60
C THR A 131 27.30 2.47 31.75
N GLU A 132 27.20 3.50 30.90
CA GLU A 132 28.05 4.69 31.00
C GLU A 132 27.77 5.46 32.30
N LEU A 133 26.49 5.60 32.69
CA LEU A 133 26.11 6.24 33.94
C LEU A 133 26.59 5.47 35.17
N GLU A 134 26.62 4.14 35.10
CA GLU A 134 27.10 3.27 36.17
C GLU A 134 28.63 3.39 36.35
N VAL A 135 29.39 3.38 35.25
CA VAL A 135 30.84 3.62 35.25
C VAL A 135 31.17 5.02 35.78
N LEU A 136 30.42 6.05 35.38
CA LEU A 136 30.61 7.42 35.89
C LEU A 136 30.34 7.51 37.39
N LYS A 137 29.39 6.73 37.91
CA LYS A 137 29.10 6.64 39.34
C LYS A 137 30.24 5.96 40.10
N GLU A 138 30.77 4.85 39.59
CA GLU A 138 31.93 4.18 40.19
C GLU A 138 33.18 5.07 40.23
N ILE A 139 33.46 5.80 39.14
CA ILE A 139 34.60 6.75 39.09
C ILE A 139 34.42 7.87 40.12
N ARG A 140 33.22 8.44 40.23
CA ARG A 140 32.92 9.45 41.27
C ARG A 140 33.19 8.90 42.67
N ASP A 141 32.70 7.69 42.96
CA ASP A 141 32.84 7.10 44.28
C ASP A 141 34.30 6.76 44.60
N ALA A 142 35.08 6.30 43.62
CA ALA A 142 36.52 6.11 43.72
C ALA A 142 37.29 7.43 43.96
N LEU A 143 36.90 8.51 43.28
CA LEU A 143 37.49 9.85 43.49
C LEU A 143 37.13 10.42 44.85
N VAL A 144 35.91 10.24 45.33
CA VAL A 144 35.48 10.67 46.67
C VAL A 144 36.24 9.88 47.75
N ALA A 145 36.43 8.58 47.55
CA ALA A 145 37.23 7.74 48.45
C ALA A 145 38.70 8.19 48.52
N GLN A 146 39.30 8.58 47.39
CA GLN A 146 40.65 9.16 47.35
C GLN A 146 40.73 10.56 47.97
N ARG A 147 39.62 11.32 47.97
CA ARG A 147 39.54 12.68 48.53
C ARG A 147 39.24 12.69 50.04
N GLY A 148 39.01 11.53 50.65
CA GLY A 148 38.96 11.33 52.10
C GLY A 148 40.30 11.64 52.79
N PRO A 149 40.32 11.86 54.12
CA PRO A 149 41.24 12.76 54.82
C PRO A 149 42.70 12.29 54.75
N GLY A 150 43.44 12.77 53.74
CA GLY A 150 44.84 12.38 53.55
C GLY A 150 45.69 13.33 52.71
N HIS A 151 45.21 14.55 52.41
CA HIS A 151 46.00 15.57 51.72
C HIS A 151 46.13 16.85 52.56
N SER A 152 46.70 16.68 53.75
CA SER A 152 47.26 17.73 54.59
C SER A 152 48.66 17.27 55.00
N GLY A 153 49.67 17.54 54.17
CA GLY A 153 51.06 17.30 54.57
C GLY A 153 52.00 16.89 53.44
N ARG A 154 52.41 17.86 52.61
CA ARG A 154 53.82 18.22 52.33
C ARG A 154 53.88 19.38 51.35
#